data_AF-A0A132MWR8-F1
#
_entry.id   AF-A0A132MWR8-F1
#
_cell.length_a   1.000
_cell.length_b   1.000
_cell.length_c   1.000
_cell.angle_alpha   90.00
_cell.angle_beta   90.00
_cell.angle_gamma   90.00
#
_symmetry.space_group_name_H-M   'P 1'
#
loop_
_entity.id
_entity.type
_entity.pdbx_description
1 polymer ?
#
loop_
_entity_poly.entity_id
_entity_poly.type
_entity_poly.pdbx_seq_one_letter_code
_entity_poly.pdbx_strand_id
1 'polypeptide(L)'
;MTVAYEDLPPRRLGESGIEVFPLGMGCWAIGGPDTNLGLPMGWGTADDDASLRGLVRAFELGANLFDTADVYGHGRSERLLGRLLREVPRERVVVTSKVGYFAGTAPNAYSPLHMRHQLEQTLENLGTDYLDVYFLHNFHFGPGDEYLMPAVEQMRRFQTEGLVRAVGMRGPHRFAVERLTVAKGERADKYARFRRVFEVVRPQVLAVRYNALTPDTPQGGEDIFAFAARHGAGRVDQQAIGAGPADRQVRPGLTSGVRPG
;
A
#
# COMPACT_ATOMS: atom_id res chain seq x y z
N MET A 1 -16.73 4.48 -28.25
CA MET A 1 -17.06 5.65 -27.40
C MET A 1 -15.91 5.82 -26.43
N THR A 2 -15.13 6.89 -26.57
CA THR A 2 -14.01 7.20 -25.65
C THR A 2 -14.60 8.10 -24.56
N VAL A 3 -14.54 7.68 -23.29
CA VAL A 3 -14.96 8.50 -22.16
C VAL A 3 -13.72 9.24 -21.66
N ALA A 4 -13.78 10.57 -21.55
CA ALA A 4 -12.68 11.32 -20.94
C ALA A 4 -12.61 10.99 -19.44
N TYR A 5 -11.41 11.00 -18.85
CA TYR A 5 -11.26 10.69 -17.42
C TYR A 5 -12.07 11.64 -16.54
N GLU A 6 -12.17 12.91 -16.95
CA GLU A 6 -12.95 13.96 -16.30
C GLU A 6 -14.46 13.65 -16.25
N ASP A 7 -14.95 12.80 -17.14
CA ASP A 7 -16.35 12.37 -17.22
C ASP A 7 -16.62 11.08 -16.43
N LEU A 8 -15.60 10.46 -15.84
CA LEU A 8 -15.78 9.26 -15.04
C LEU A 8 -16.37 9.61 -13.67
N PRO A 9 -17.51 9.00 -13.28
CA PRO A 9 -18.11 9.30 -12.00
C PRO A 9 -17.22 8.81 -10.84
N PRO A 10 -17.24 9.51 -9.70
CA PRO A 10 -16.57 9.04 -8.49
C PRO A 10 -17.17 7.70 -8.05
N ARG A 11 -16.36 6.90 -7.36
CA ARG A 11 -16.71 5.61 -6.80
C ARG A 11 -16.53 5.64 -5.30
N ARG A 12 -17.46 5.03 -4.59
CA ARG A 12 -17.32 4.84 -3.16
C ARG A 12 -16.37 3.68 -2.85
N LEU A 13 -15.47 3.86 -1.89
CA LEU A 13 -14.63 2.80 -1.34
C LEU A 13 -15.44 1.91 -0.40
N GLY A 14 -16.23 1.00 -0.97
CA GLY A 14 -17.10 0.10 -0.22
C GLY A 14 -18.05 0.87 0.70
N GLU A 15 -18.18 0.44 1.95
CA GLU A 15 -19.03 1.07 2.95
C GLU A 15 -18.34 2.19 3.75
N SER A 16 -17.07 2.51 3.47
CA SER A 16 -16.30 3.53 4.21
C SER A 16 -16.86 4.95 4.11
N GLY A 17 -17.70 5.23 3.11
CA GLY A 17 -18.19 6.57 2.81
C GLY A 17 -17.19 7.49 2.08
N ILE A 18 -15.99 7.00 1.78
CA ILE A 18 -14.96 7.76 1.05
C ILE A 18 -15.21 7.64 -0.45
N GLU A 19 -15.19 8.75 -1.17
CA GLU A 19 -15.35 8.80 -2.63
C GLU A 19 -14.03 9.07 -3.33
N VAL A 20 -13.71 8.25 -4.32
CA VAL A 20 -12.49 8.34 -5.13
C VAL A 20 -12.81 8.32 -6.62
N PHE A 21 -12.04 9.01 -7.43
CA PHE A 21 -12.07 8.82 -8.87
C PHE A 21 -11.41 7.49 -9.25
N PRO A 22 -11.76 6.89 -10.40
CA PRO A 22 -11.33 5.53 -10.73
C PRO A 22 -9.82 5.31 -10.89
N LEU A 23 -9.04 6.39 -11.06
CA LEU A 23 -7.57 6.32 -11.11
C LEU A 23 -7.00 7.16 -9.96
N GLY A 24 -6.06 6.56 -9.23
CA GLY A 24 -5.27 7.22 -8.19
C GLY A 24 -3.77 7.15 -8.50
N MET A 25 -2.99 7.92 -7.75
CA MET A 25 -1.55 8.04 -7.88
C MET A 25 -0.82 7.21 -6.83
N GLY A 26 -0.05 6.22 -7.29
CA GLY A 26 0.87 5.48 -6.43
C GLY A 26 2.19 6.25 -6.24
N CYS A 27 2.56 6.51 -5.00
CA CYS A 27 3.68 7.39 -4.64
C CYS A 27 4.97 6.63 -4.26
N TRP A 28 5.11 5.35 -4.63
CA TRP A 28 6.33 4.59 -4.32
C TRP A 28 7.56 5.12 -5.08
N ALA A 29 7.40 5.46 -6.37
CA ALA A 29 8.50 5.92 -7.22
C ALA A 29 9.13 7.23 -6.73
N ILE A 30 8.30 8.15 -6.23
CA ILE A 30 8.77 9.44 -5.70
C ILE A 30 9.49 9.29 -4.35
N GLY A 31 9.43 8.11 -3.71
CA GLY A 31 10.26 7.77 -2.56
C GLY A 31 11.75 7.73 -2.91
N GLY A 32 12.10 7.45 -4.18
CA GLY A 32 13.48 7.34 -4.64
C GLY A 32 14.16 6.04 -4.20
N PRO A 33 15.50 5.95 -4.35
CA PRO A 33 16.28 4.78 -3.95
C PRO A 33 16.23 4.57 -2.45
N ASP A 34 16.06 3.32 -2.02
CA ASP A 34 15.92 2.97 -0.62
C ASP A 34 16.24 1.51 -0.35
N THR A 35 16.62 1.21 0.88
CA THR A 35 16.83 -0.12 1.43
C THR A 35 16.06 -0.29 2.74
N ASN A 36 15.40 -1.43 2.90
CA ASN A 36 14.77 -1.82 4.16
C ASN A 36 14.93 -3.33 4.38
N LEU A 37 15.12 -3.75 5.63
CA LEU A 37 15.43 -5.14 6.01
C LEU A 37 16.64 -5.72 5.25
N GLY A 38 17.63 -4.88 4.91
CA GLY A 38 18.80 -5.27 4.12
C GLY A 38 18.51 -5.54 2.64
N LEU A 39 17.32 -5.18 2.15
CA LEU A 39 16.87 -5.41 0.78
C LEU A 39 16.60 -4.09 0.06
N PRO A 40 16.90 -3.98 -1.25
CA PRO A 40 16.48 -2.84 -2.04
C PRO A 40 14.95 -2.79 -2.10
N MET A 41 14.40 -1.67 -1.68
CA MET A 41 12.95 -1.44 -1.56
C MET A 41 12.51 -0.12 -2.19
N GLY A 42 13.44 0.74 -2.59
CA GLY A 42 13.15 1.98 -3.30
C GLY A 42 12.99 1.81 -4.81
N TRP A 43 12.76 2.92 -5.47
CA TRP A 43 12.70 3.03 -6.93
C TRP A 43 13.98 3.68 -7.46
N GLY A 44 14.07 3.89 -8.78
CA GLY A 44 15.19 4.63 -9.38
C GLY A 44 15.35 6.05 -8.83
N THR A 45 16.31 6.79 -9.37
CA THR A 45 16.52 8.21 -9.03
C THR A 45 15.21 9.00 -9.18
N ALA A 46 14.85 9.76 -8.15
CA ALA A 46 13.64 10.57 -8.13
C ALA A 46 14.03 12.04 -8.01
N ASP A 47 13.69 12.83 -9.03
CA ASP A 47 13.81 14.29 -9.01
C ASP A 47 12.60 14.90 -8.28
N ASP A 48 12.85 15.69 -7.23
CA ASP A 48 11.78 16.23 -6.37
C ASP A 48 10.84 17.16 -7.13
N ASP A 49 11.39 18.00 -8.01
CA ASP A 49 10.59 18.98 -8.74
C ASP A 49 9.76 18.32 -9.85
N ALA A 50 10.31 17.34 -10.56
CA ALA A 50 9.54 16.52 -11.50
C ALA A 50 8.46 15.71 -10.79
N SER A 51 8.78 15.17 -9.60
CA SER A 51 7.82 14.43 -8.78
C SER A 51 6.65 15.33 -8.36
N LEU A 52 6.94 16.53 -7.86
CA LEU A 52 5.89 17.50 -7.48
C LEU A 52 5.06 17.93 -8.69
N ARG A 53 5.69 18.27 -9.83
CA ARG A 53 4.95 18.60 -11.06
C ARG A 53 4.03 17.46 -11.50
N GLY A 54 4.46 16.21 -11.37
CA GLY A 54 3.63 15.04 -11.68
C GLY A 54 2.43 14.89 -10.74
N LEU A 55 2.63 15.12 -9.44
CA LEU A 55 1.57 15.10 -8.43
C LEU A 55 0.53 16.20 -8.69
N VAL A 56 0.97 17.43 -8.91
CA VAL A 56 0.10 18.58 -9.25
C VAL A 56 -0.67 18.28 -10.52
N ARG A 57 0.01 17.80 -11.56
CA ARG A 57 -0.64 17.49 -12.84
C ARG A 57 -1.69 16.39 -12.70
N ALA A 58 -1.45 15.37 -11.88
CA ALA A 58 -2.44 14.34 -11.63
C ALA A 58 -3.70 14.91 -10.96
N PHE A 59 -3.53 15.78 -9.97
CA PHE A 59 -4.65 16.47 -9.31
C PHE A 59 -5.43 17.37 -10.28
N GLU A 60 -4.74 18.16 -11.11
CA GLU A 60 -5.37 19.00 -12.14
C GLU A 60 -6.20 18.19 -13.14
N LEU A 61 -5.75 16.96 -13.45
CA LEU A 61 -6.46 16.03 -14.32
C LEU A 61 -7.61 15.30 -13.61
N GLY A 62 -7.88 15.60 -12.33
CA GLY A 62 -9.00 15.05 -11.56
C GLY A 62 -8.67 13.87 -10.65
N ALA A 63 -7.40 13.42 -10.58
CA ALA A 63 -7.03 12.38 -9.62
C ALA A 63 -7.17 12.90 -8.20
N ASN A 64 -7.96 12.21 -7.37
CA ASN A 64 -8.12 12.59 -5.97
C ASN A 64 -7.52 11.57 -4.99
N LEU A 65 -7.21 10.34 -5.41
CA LEU A 65 -6.59 9.32 -4.55
C LEU A 65 -5.07 9.32 -4.69
N PHE A 66 -4.34 9.50 -3.58
CA PHE A 66 -2.88 9.43 -3.53
C PHE A 66 -2.43 8.42 -2.47
N ASP A 67 -1.77 7.35 -2.91
CA ASP A 67 -1.34 6.23 -2.07
C ASP A 67 0.17 6.26 -1.83
N THR A 68 0.57 6.45 -0.56
CA THR A 68 1.95 6.45 -0.09
C THR A 68 2.15 5.43 1.04
N ALA A 69 3.33 5.38 1.66
CA ALA A 69 3.63 4.54 2.82
C ALA A 69 4.83 5.11 3.59
N ASP A 70 4.89 4.84 4.90
CA ASP A 70 5.99 5.20 5.78
C ASP A 70 7.37 4.77 5.23
N VAL A 71 7.43 3.56 4.67
CA VAL A 71 8.66 2.95 4.12
C VAL A 71 9.04 3.42 2.73
N TYR A 72 8.30 4.35 2.09
CA TYR A 72 8.67 4.86 0.77
C TYR A 72 9.73 5.95 0.89
N GLY A 73 11.01 5.53 0.88
CA GLY A 73 12.15 6.44 1.09
C GLY A 73 12.19 6.99 2.51
N HIS A 74 11.80 6.18 3.51
CA HIS A 74 11.67 6.56 4.93
C HIS A 74 10.97 7.92 5.13
N GLY A 75 9.73 8.00 4.65
CA GLY A 75 8.90 9.21 4.71
C GLY A 75 9.20 10.26 3.63
N ARG A 76 10.19 10.07 2.74
CA ARG A 76 10.45 11.03 1.64
C ARG A 76 9.25 11.20 0.72
N SER A 77 8.58 10.11 0.38
CA SER A 77 7.35 10.15 -0.42
C SER A 77 6.24 10.95 0.26
N GLU A 78 6.05 10.75 1.57
CA GLU A 78 5.07 11.50 2.37
C GLU A 78 5.40 13.00 2.40
N ARG A 79 6.67 13.38 2.60
CA ARG A 79 7.10 14.80 2.58
C ARG A 79 6.88 15.48 1.24
N LEU A 80 7.11 14.76 0.13
CA LEU A 80 6.81 15.27 -1.22
C LEU A 80 5.31 15.41 -1.46
N LEU A 81 4.52 14.41 -1.07
CA LEU A 81 3.07 14.50 -1.15
C LEU A 81 2.53 15.65 -0.28
N GLY A 82 3.12 15.88 0.91
CA GLY A 82 2.77 17.01 1.77
C GLY A 82 3.01 18.38 1.13
N ARG A 83 3.92 18.51 0.15
CA ARG A 83 4.05 19.73 -0.66
C ARG A 83 2.78 19.97 -1.49
N LEU A 84 2.27 18.95 -2.18
CA LEU A 84 0.99 19.02 -2.90
C LEU A 84 -0.16 19.39 -1.95
N LEU A 85 -0.24 18.74 -0.78
CA LEU A 85 -1.36 18.96 0.16
C LEU A 85 -1.43 20.40 0.69
N ARG A 86 -0.33 21.15 0.65
CA ARG A 86 -0.33 22.59 1.00
C ARG A 86 -0.82 23.49 -0.14
N GLU A 87 -0.81 22.99 -1.37
CA GLU A 87 -1.21 23.73 -2.57
C GLU A 87 -2.67 23.49 -2.98
N VAL A 88 -3.32 22.47 -2.40
CA VAL A 88 -4.68 22.08 -2.75
C VAL A 88 -5.57 21.94 -1.51
N PRO A 89 -6.89 22.11 -1.62
CA PRO A 89 -7.79 21.88 -0.49
C PRO A 89 -7.73 20.42 -0.03
N ARG A 90 -7.40 20.19 1.24
CA ARG A 90 -7.14 18.85 1.82
C ARG A 90 -8.33 17.90 1.64
N GLU A 91 -9.55 18.43 1.72
CA GLU A 91 -10.81 17.69 1.58
C GLU A 91 -11.09 17.23 0.14
N ARG A 92 -10.40 17.80 -0.86
CA ARG A 92 -10.47 17.36 -2.26
C ARG A 92 -9.53 16.19 -2.56
N VAL A 93 -8.71 15.78 -1.59
CA VAL A 93 -7.73 14.71 -1.75
C VAL A 93 -8.05 13.58 -0.78
N VAL A 94 -7.99 12.35 -1.26
CA VAL A 94 -8.02 11.12 -0.48
C VAL A 94 -6.58 10.62 -0.35
N VAL A 95 -6.04 10.66 0.87
CA VAL A 95 -4.66 10.25 1.14
C VAL A 95 -4.64 8.94 1.89
N THR A 96 -3.85 7.99 1.38
CA THR A 96 -3.63 6.71 2.05
C THR A 96 -2.16 6.51 2.39
N SER A 97 -1.89 6.05 3.62
CA SER A 97 -0.55 5.59 4.03
C SER A 97 -0.63 4.23 4.70
N LYS A 98 0.51 3.67 5.09
CA LYS A 98 0.63 2.28 5.55
C LYS A 98 1.68 2.17 6.65
N VAL A 99 1.53 1.15 7.50
CA VAL A 99 2.50 0.77 8.54
C VAL A 99 2.77 -0.73 8.51
N GLY A 100 3.99 -1.13 8.88
CA GLY A 100 4.29 -2.53 9.19
C GLY A 100 5.60 -3.09 8.62
N TYR A 101 6.30 -2.35 7.74
CA TYR A 101 7.59 -2.80 7.19
C TYR A 101 8.81 -2.18 7.88
N PHE A 102 8.62 -1.12 8.65
CA PHE A 102 9.66 -0.52 9.47
C PHE A 102 9.29 -0.69 10.94
N ALA A 103 10.16 -1.35 11.70
CA ALA A 103 9.98 -1.56 13.14
C ALA A 103 10.87 -0.64 14.00
N GLY A 104 11.87 0.02 13.41
CA GLY A 104 12.87 0.75 14.17
C GLY A 104 13.49 -0.12 15.26
N THR A 105 13.36 0.31 16.52
CA THR A 105 13.80 -0.43 17.72
C THR A 105 12.67 -1.18 18.43
N ALA A 106 11.44 -1.14 17.90
CA ALA A 106 10.32 -1.86 18.48
C ALA A 106 10.46 -3.38 18.25
N PRO A 107 9.92 -4.22 19.16
CA PRO A 107 9.97 -5.67 18.98
C PRO A 107 9.18 -6.15 17.75
N ASN A 108 8.18 -5.38 17.32
CA ASN A 108 7.47 -5.60 16.07
C ASN A 108 6.94 -4.27 15.50
N ALA A 109 6.85 -4.16 14.17
CA ALA A 109 6.30 -2.98 13.49
C ALA A 109 4.81 -2.72 13.82
N TYR A 110 4.12 -3.69 14.41
CA TYR A 110 2.75 -3.58 14.89
C TYR A 110 2.64 -3.44 16.42
N SER A 111 3.74 -3.17 17.13
CA SER A 111 3.65 -2.72 18.52
C SER A 111 2.84 -1.41 18.61
N PRO A 112 1.83 -1.29 19.50
CA PRO A 112 0.94 -0.12 19.51
C PRO A 112 1.63 1.25 19.66
N LEU A 113 2.66 1.33 20.51
CA LEU A 113 3.45 2.56 20.68
C LEU A 113 4.21 2.94 19.40
N HIS A 114 4.75 1.94 18.70
CA HIS A 114 5.42 2.16 17.41
C HIS A 114 4.43 2.59 16.34
N MET A 115 3.27 1.94 16.24
CA MET A 115 2.22 2.35 15.31
C MET A 115 1.75 3.79 15.55
N ARG A 116 1.66 4.22 16.81
CA ARG A 116 1.33 5.60 17.19
C ARG A 116 2.39 6.56 16.65
N HIS A 117 3.65 6.30 16.98
CA HIS A 117 4.76 7.12 16.53
C HIS A 117 4.84 7.22 15.00
N GLN A 118 4.70 6.10 14.29
CA GLN A 118 4.69 6.08 12.82
C GLN A 118 3.54 6.91 12.25
N LEU A 119 2.32 6.80 12.80
CA LEU A 119 1.20 7.60 12.32
C LEU A 119 1.42 9.10 12.56
N GLU A 120 1.91 9.49 13.73
CA GLU A 120 2.24 10.89 14.04
C GLU A 120 3.31 11.43 13.07
N GLN A 121 4.35 10.64 12.80
CA GLN A 121 5.38 11.02 11.85
C GLN A 121 4.85 11.13 10.41
N THR A 122 3.97 10.22 10.00
CA THR A 122 3.28 10.27 8.70
C THR A 122 2.44 11.55 8.58
N LEU A 123 1.66 11.89 9.60
CA LEU A 123 0.83 13.10 9.64
C LEU A 123 1.69 14.38 9.57
N GLU A 124 2.80 14.41 10.30
CA GLU A 124 3.79 15.50 10.24
C GLU A 124 4.41 15.62 8.85
N ASN A 125 4.89 14.51 8.26
CA ASN A 125 5.49 14.49 6.93
C ASN A 125 4.51 15.03 5.87
N LEU A 126 3.24 14.63 5.96
CA LEU A 126 2.18 15.06 5.05
C LEU A 126 1.71 16.50 5.34
N GLY A 127 1.92 17.01 6.55
CA GLY A 127 1.40 18.31 6.99
C GLY A 127 -0.13 18.32 7.10
N THR A 128 -0.73 17.24 7.60
CA THR A 128 -2.18 17.08 7.79
C THR A 128 -2.46 16.45 9.15
N ASP A 129 -3.67 16.64 9.66
CA ASP A 129 -4.17 16.10 10.92
C ASP A 129 -4.89 14.73 10.79
N TYR A 130 -5.21 14.29 9.57
CA TYR A 130 -5.86 12.99 9.35
C TYR A 130 -5.43 12.28 8.04
N LEU A 131 -5.57 10.95 8.04
CA LEU A 131 -5.53 10.11 6.85
C LEU A 131 -6.95 9.63 6.47
N ASP A 132 -7.21 9.49 5.18
CA ASP A 132 -8.47 8.91 4.72
C ASP A 132 -8.48 7.40 4.93
N VAL A 133 -7.37 6.72 4.61
CA VAL A 133 -7.20 5.29 4.92
C VAL A 133 -5.79 5.03 5.44
N TYR A 134 -5.69 4.28 6.53
CA TYR A 134 -4.40 3.77 7.03
C TYR A 134 -4.36 2.25 6.93
N PHE A 135 -3.33 1.71 6.29
CA PHE A 135 -3.25 0.28 5.98
C PHE A 135 -2.28 -0.48 6.89
N LEU A 136 -2.71 -1.65 7.37
CA LEU A 136 -1.79 -2.71 7.79
C LEU A 136 -1.09 -3.28 6.53
N HIS A 137 0.20 -2.99 6.38
CA HIS A 137 0.94 -3.13 5.12
C HIS A 137 1.37 -4.58 4.81
N ASN A 138 1.34 -5.48 5.81
CA ASN A 138 1.65 -6.91 5.67
C ASN A 138 0.98 -7.75 6.79
N PHE A 139 1.21 -9.07 6.78
CA PHE A 139 0.60 -10.00 7.74
C PHE A 139 1.56 -10.54 8.81
N HIS A 140 2.69 -9.88 9.06
CA HIS A 140 3.72 -10.33 10.01
C HIS A 140 3.51 -9.73 11.41
N PHE A 141 2.52 -10.26 12.13
CA PHE A 141 2.14 -9.84 13.48
C PHE A 141 2.96 -10.50 14.61
N GLY A 142 4.19 -10.95 14.31
CA GLY A 142 5.05 -11.65 15.26
C GLY A 142 4.68 -13.13 15.46
N PRO A 143 5.44 -13.84 16.32
CA PRO A 143 5.17 -15.23 16.67
C PRO A 143 3.73 -15.42 17.19
N GLY A 144 3.03 -16.43 16.66
CA GLY A 144 1.66 -16.73 17.09
C GLY A 144 0.64 -15.61 16.88
N ASP A 145 0.94 -14.62 16.03
CA ASP A 145 0.12 -13.41 15.82
C ASP A 145 -0.08 -12.56 17.07
N GLU A 146 0.85 -12.58 18.02
CA GLU A 146 0.72 -11.87 19.30
C GLU A 146 0.44 -10.36 19.15
N TYR A 147 0.88 -9.72 18.05
CA TYR A 147 0.62 -8.30 17.77
C TYR A 147 -0.65 -8.04 16.94
N LEU A 148 -1.41 -9.06 16.51
CA LEU A 148 -2.58 -8.86 15.64
C LEU A 148 -3.70 -8.11 16.36
N MET A 149 -4.15 -8.63 17.50
CA MET A 149 -5.22 -7.98 18.29
C MET A 149 -4.79 -6.58 18.78
N PRO A 150 -3.59 -6.38 19.36
CA PRO A 150 -3.11 -5.05 19.73
C PRO A 150 -3.07 -4.07 18.56
N ALA A 151 -2.66 -4.50 17.36
CA ALA A 151 -2.65 -3.66 16.18
C ALA A 151 -4.07 -3.26 15.74
N VAL A 152 -5.01 -4.21 15.76
CA VAL A 152 -6.42 -3.93 15.42
C VAL A 152 -7.00 -2.92 16.40
N GLU A 153 -6.81 -3.11 17.70
CA GLU A 153 -7.26 -2.16 18.73
C GLU A 153 -6.65 -0.78 18.52
N GLN A 154 -5.37 -0.71 18.19
CA GLN A 154 -4.69 0.56 17.93
C GLN A 154 -5.23 1.27 16.68
N MET A 155 -5.49 0.53 15.59
CA MET A 155 -6.14 1.08 14.40
C MET A 155 -7.54 1.62 14.71
N ARG A 156 -8.30 0.96 15.59
CA ARG A 156 -9.62 1.46 16.04
C ARG A 156 -9.50 2.72 16.89
N ARG A 157 -8.50 2.82 17.77
CA ARG A 157 -8.22 4.04 18.53
C ARG A 157 -7.94 5.23 17.61
N PHE A 158 -7.09 5.03 16.58
CA PHE A 158 -6.85 6.08 15.58
C PHE A 158 -8.12 6.54 14.87
N GLN A 159 -9.08 5.64 14.60
CA GLN A 159 -10.38 6.03 14.06
C GLN A 159 -11.21 6.83 15.06
N THR A 160 -11.30 6.38 16.31
CA THR A 160 -12.05 7.09 17.36
C THR A 160 -11.47 8.48 17.65
N GLU A 161 -10.16 8.64 17.55
CA GLU A 161 -9.46 9.92 17.71
C GLU A 161 -9.56 10.85 16.48
N GLY A 162 -10.12 10.37 15.37
CA GLY A 162 -10.26 11.15 14.13
C GLY A 162 -8.99 11.25 13.28
N LEU A 163 -7.89 10.59 13.68
CA LEU A 163 -6.62 10.59 12.94
C LEU A 163 -6.70 9.76 11.65
N VAL A 164 -7.61 8.80 11.58
CA VAL A 164 -7.82 7.92 10.42
C VAL A 164 -9.31 7.77 10.18
N ARG A 165 -9.79 8.00 8.95
CA ARG A 165 -11.21 7.83 8.62
C ARG A 165 -11.58 6.35 8.43
N ALA A 166 -10.73 5.58 7.75
CA ALA A 166 -10.95 4.16 7.48
C ALA A 166 -9.71 3.30 7.77
N VAL A 167 -9.94 2.10 8.29
CA VAL A 167 -8.89 1.09 8.46
C VAL A 167 -8.80 0.24 7.21
N GLY A 168 -7.59 0.16 6.68
CA GLY A 168 -7.26 -0.70 5.57
C GLY A 168 -6.39 -1.88 5.98
N MET A 169 -6.39 -2.92 5.15
CA MET A 169 -5.36 -3.96 5.19
C MET A 169 -4.95 -4.41 3.79
N ARG A 170 -3.79 -5.04 3.69
CA ARG A 170 -3.37 -5.67 2.45
C ARG A 170 -4.28 -6.86 2.08
N GLY A 171 -4.56 -7.03 0.80
CA GLY A 171 -5.13 -8.26 0.24
C GLY A 171 -4.16 -9.44 0.28
N PRO A 172 -4.50 -10.60 -0.32
CA PRO A 172 -3.66 -11.80 -0.29
C PRO A 172 -2.20 -11.57 -0.74
N HIS A 173 -1.27 -11.63 0.21
CA HIS A 173 0.14 -11.32 0.01
C HIS A 173 1.04 -12.23 0.86
N ARG A 174 2.31 -12.39 0.44
CA ARG A 174 3.36 -13.07 1.23
C ARG A 174 4.37 -12.05 1.69
N PHE A 175 4.75 -12.08 2.96
CA PHE A 175 5.71 -11.13 3.50
C PHE A 175 7.02 -11.14 2.70
N ALA A 176 7.65 -9.97 2.54
CA ALA A 176 8.79 -9.83 1.63
C ALA A 176 9.93 -10.80 1.96
N VAL A 177 10.23 -10.96 3.26
CA VAL A 177 11.26 -11.89 3.74
C VAL A 177 10.89 -13.33 3.40
N GLU A 178 9.67 -13.78 3.71
CA GLU A 178 9.20 -15.15 3.40
C GLU A 178 9.30 -15.47 1.89
N ARG A 179 8.98 -14.50 1.04
CA ARG A 179 9.08 -14.65 -0.42
C ARG A 179 10.53 -14.91 -0.89
N LEU A 180 11.51 -14.40 -0.16
CA LEU A 180 12.93 -14.49 -0.52
C LEU A 180 13.62 -15.67 0.18
N THR A 181 13.19 -16.05 1.38
CA THR A 181 13.86 -17.06 2.20
C THR A 181 13.20 -18.44 2.18
N VAL A 182 11.92 -18.54 1.81
CA VAL A 182 11.16 -19.81 1.82
C VAL A 182 10.94 -20.34 0.41
N ALA A 183 11.22 -21.62 0.18
CA ALA A 183 11.06 -22.27 -1.11
C ALA A 183 9.59 -22.28 -1.55
N LYS A 184 9.32 -22.24 -2.87
CA LYS A 184 7.95 -22.05 -3.39
C LYS A 184 6.96 -23.13 -2.90
N GLY A 185 7.40 -24.38 -2.78
CA GLY A 185 6.58 -25.51 -2.32
C GLY A 185 6.32 -25.54 -0.81
N GLU A 186 7.07 -24.77 -0.03
CA GLU A 186 6.99 -24.73 1.44
C GLU A 186 6.24 -23.50 1.96
N ARG A 187 5.90 -22.56 1.06
CA ARG A 187 5.18 -21.34 1.42
C ARG A 187 3.76 -21.67 1.86
N ALA A 188 3.37 -21.08 2.99
CA ALA A 188 2.01 -21.19 3.47
C ALA A 188 0.98 -20.61 2.48
N ASP A 189 -0.27 -21.05 2.61
CA ASP A 189 -1.38 -20.51 1.85
C ASP A 189 -1.70 -19.07 2.29
N LYS A 190 -1.28 -18.11 1.45
CA LYS A 190 -1.52 -16.68 1.65
C LYS A 190 -3.02 -16.32 1.64
N TYR A 191 -3.88 -17.09 0.97
CA TYR A 191 -5.32 -16.82 0.91
C TYR A 191 -6.00 -17.29 2.19
N ALA A 192 -5.65 -18.47 2.71
CA ALA A 192 -6.08 -18.88 4.05
C ALA A 192 -5.62 -17.89 5.12
N ARG A 193 -4.36 -17.41 5.04
CA ARG A 193 -3.85 -16.37 5.95
C ARG A 193 -4.65 -15.07 5.85
N PHE A 194 -4.88 -14.56 4.64
CA PHE A 194 -5.67 -13.37 4.39
C PHE A 194 -7.08 -13.48 5.00
N ARG A 195 -7.79 -14.59 4.76
CA ARG A 195 -9.15 -14.78 5.28
C ARG A 195 -9.18 -14.76 6.81
N ARG A 196 -8.26 -15.45 7.49
CA ARG A 196 -8.18 -15.43 8.96
C ARG A 196 -7.92 -14.03 9.51
N VAL A 197 -6.96 -13.31 8.93
CA VAL A 197 -6.65 -11.93 9.35
C VAL A 197 -7.81 -11.00 9.06
N PHE A 198 -8.51 -11.17 7.93
CA PHE A 198 -9.66 -10.35 7.55
C PHE A 198 -10.80 -10.44 8.57
N GLU A 199 -11.13 -11.63 9.06
CA GLU A 199 -12.18 -11.83 10.07
C GLU A 199 -11.90 -11.09 11.38
N VAL A 200 -10.62 -10.95 11.72
CA VAL A 200 -10.16 -10.25 12.93
C VAL A 200 -10.08 -8.73 12.70
N VAL A 201 -9.42 -8.33 11.60
CA VAL A 201 -9.18 -6.91 11.30
C VAL A 201 -10.47 -6.21 10.90
N ARG A 202 -11.37 -6.86 10.15
CA ARG A 202 -12.59 -6.27 9.55
C ARG A 202 -12.28 -4.89 8.92
N PRO A 203 -11.43 -4.85 7.88
CA PRO A 203 -11.02 -3.61 7.24
C PRO A 203 -12.19 -3.02 6.44
N GLN A 204 -12.24 -1.68 6.32
CA GLN A 204 -13.15 -1.03 5.38
C GLN A 204 -12.57 -0.97 3.96
N VAL A 205 -11.25 -1.06 3.80
CA VAL A 205 -10.59 -0.98 2.49
C VAL A 205 -9.48 -2.02 2.35
N LEU A 206 -9.37 -2.63 1.18
CA LEU A 206 -8.30 -3.57 0.83
C LEU A 206 -7.32 -2.96 -0.17
N ALA A 207 -6.02 -3.03 0.13
CA ALA A 207 -4.95 -2.76 -0.84
C ALA A 207 -4.57 -4.06 -1.55
N VAL A 208 -4.97 -4.23 -2.81
CA VAL A 208 -4.86 -5.50 -3.55
C VAL A 208 -3.87 -5.36 -4.69
N ARG A 209 -2.95 -6.32 -4.85
CA ARG A 209 -2.15 -6.41 -6.08
C ARG A 209 -2.98 -7.14 -7.14
N TYR A 210 -3.40 -6.43 -8.18
CA TYR A 210 -4.23 -7.00 -9.25
C TYR A 210 -3.90 -6.37 -10.61
N ASN A 211 -3.75 -7.19 -11.65
CA ASN A 211 -3.60 -6.78 -13.05
C ASN A 211 -3.99 -7.93 -13.99
N ALA A 212 -3.92 -7.68 -15.30
CA ALA A 212 -4.28 -8.66 -16.34
C ALA A 212 -3.45 -9.96 -16.31
N LEU A 213 -2.32 -10.01 -15.58
CA LEU A 213 -1.50 -11.21 -15.40
C LEU A 213 -1.72 -11.87 -14.04
N THR A 214 -2.55 -11.29 -13.17
CA THR A 214 -2.95 -11.94 -11.93
C THR A 214 -3.77 -13.17 -12.29
N PRO A 215 -3.37 -14.38 -11.85
CA PRO A 215 -4.15 -15.58 -12.14
C PRO A 215 -5.56 -15.43 -11.58
N ASP A 216 -6.53 -15.96 -12.34
CA ASP A 216 -7.87 -16.19 -11.83
C ASP A 216 -7.80 -17.01 -10.53
N THR A 217 -8.79 -16.78 -9.66
CA THR A 217 -8.82 -17.24 -8.28
C THR A 217 -8.25 -18.65 -8.12
N PRO A 218 -7.29 -18.88 -7.22
CA PRO A 218 -6.73 -20.22 -7.07
C PRO A 218 -7.83 -21.21 -6.69
N GLN A 219 -8.01 -22.22 -7.55
CA GLN A 219 -8.68 -23.49 -7.26
C GLN A 219 -10.11 -23.35 -6.69
N GLY A 220 -11.02 -22.76 -7.46
CA GLY A 220 -12.47 -22.83 -7.20
C GLY A 220 -12.98 -21.98 -6.04
N GLY A 221 -12.17 -21.03 -5.55
CA GLY A 221 -12.58 -20.05 -4.53
C GLY A 221 -13.25 -18.80 -5.12
N GLU A 222 -13.87 -18.02 -4.22
CA GLU A 222 -14.41 -16.68 -4.50
C GLU A 222 -13.27 -15.69 -4.85
N ASP A 223 -13.41 -14.95 -5.97
CA ASP A 223 -12.44 -13.95 -6.36
C ASP A 223 -12.40 -12.76 -5.39
N ILE A 224 -11.33 -11.96 -5.45
CA ILE A 224 -11.13 -10.84 -4.50
C ILE A 224 -12.14 -9.70 -4.67
N PHE A 225 -12.74 -9.53 -5.85
CA PHE A 225 -13.77 -8.53 -6.11
C PHE A 225 -15.08 -8.94 -5.44
N ALA A 226 -15.52 -10.17 -5.68
CA ALA A 226 -16.71 -10.76 -5.08
C ALA A 226 -16.56 -10.82 -3.55
N PHE A 227 -15.41 -11.27 -3.05
CA PHE A 227 -15.11 -11.30 -1.62
C PHE A 227 -15.24 -9.91 -0.98
N ALA A 228 -14.61 -8.89 -1.57
CA ALA A 228 -14.65 -7.54 -1.01
C ALA A 228 -16.07 -6.95 -1.04
N ALA A 229 -16.80 -7.14 -2.14
CA ALA A 229 -18.17 -6.66 -2.28
C ALA A 229 -19.11 -7.30 -1.25
N ARG A 230 -19.02 -8.62 -1.05
CA ARG A 230 -19.82 -9.35 -0.06
C ARG A 230 -19.60 -8.88 1.37
N HIS A 231 -18.40 -8.38 1.68
CA HIS A 231 -18.03 -7.88 3.00
C HIS A 231 -18.07 -6.35 3.11
N GLY A 232 -18.63 -5.64 2.11
CA GLY A 232 -18.72 -4.18 2.13
C GLY A 232 -17.37 -3.45 2.06
N ALA A 233 -16.27 -4.14 1.74
CA ALA A 233 -14.93 -3.57 1.72
C ALA A 233 -14.63 -2.90 0.37
N GLY A 234 -14.14 -1.66 0.42
CA GLY A 234 -13.58 -0.96 -0.73
C GLY A 234 -12.27 -1.60 -1.18
N ARG A 235 -11.80 -1.30 -2.40
CA ARG A 235 -10.53 -1.78 -2.92
C ARG A 235 -9.71 -0.67 -3.56
N VAL A 236 -8.42 -0.69 -3.30
CA VAL A 236 -7.39 0.06 -4.04
C VAL A 236 -6.49 -0.96 -4.72
N ASP A 237 -6.63 -1.06 -6.05
CA ASP A 237 -5.90 -2.02 -6.86
C ASP A 237 -4.54 -1.43 -7.27
N GLN A 238 -3.47 -2.08 -6.84
CA GLN A 238 -2.08 -1.67 -7.03
C GLN A 238 -1.38 -2.53 -8.09
N GLN A 239 -0.39 -1.94 -8.76
CA GLN A 239 0.38 -2.57 -9.84
C GLN A 239 -0.47 -3.00 -11.04
N ALA A 240 -1.44 -2.16 -11.41
CA ALA A 240 -2.37 -2.41 -12.51
C ALA A 240 -1.69 -2.65 -13.87
N ILE A 241 -0.51 -2.06 -14.09
CA ILE A 241 0.27 -2.22 -15.35
C ILE A 241 1.25 -3.40 -15.32
N GLY A 242 1.22 -4.24 -14.28
CA GLY A 242 2.28 -5.20 -14.01
C GLY A 242 3.57 -4.51 -13.54
N ALA A 243 4.51 -5.26 -12.98
CA ALA A 243 5.86 -4.78 -12.72
C ALA A 243 6.44 -4.16 -14.01
N GLY A 244 6.39 -2.83 -14.15
CA GLY A 244 6.77 -2.14 -15.37
C GLY A 244 8.24 -2.39 -15.74
N PRO A 245 8.71 -1.92 -16.91
CA PRO A 245 10.10 -2.13 -17.34
C PRO A 245 11.14 -1.69 -16.31
N ALA A 246 10.82 -0.69 -15.48
CA ALA A 246 11.69 -0.21 -14.39
C ALA A 246 11.73 -1.13 -13.15
N ASP A 247 10.73 -1.99 -12.93
CA ASP A 247 10.77 -3.08 -11.93
C ASP A 247 11.57 -4.29 -12.47
N ARG A 248 11.72 -4.37 -13.80
CA ARG A 248 12.72 -5.22 -14.45
C ARG A 248 14.06 -4.49 -14.50
N GLN A 249 14.73 -4.35 -13.36
CA GLN A 249 16.19 -4.52 -13.40
C GLN A 249 16.46 -5.98 -13.75
N VAL A 250 16.40 -6.25 -15.05
CA VAL A 250 16.79 -7.50 -15.69
C VAL A 250 18.21 -7.81 -15.19
N ARG A 251 18.47 -9.04 -14.76
CA ARG A 251 19.78 -9.65 -14.98
C ARG A 251 19.74 -10.30 -16.36
N PRO A 252 20.26 -9.69 -17.43
CA PRO A 252 20.58 -10.42 -18.64
C PRO A 252 22.04 -10.84 -18.50
N GLY A 253 22.29 -12.11 -18.19
CA GLY A 253 23.66 -12.58 -18.04
C GLY A 253 23.80 -13.96 -17.43
N LEU A 254 23.22 -14.96 -18.06
CA LEU A 254 23.69 -16.35 -17.98
C LEU A 254 23.48 -17.00 -19.35
N THR A 255 24.23 -16.53 -20.34
CA THR A 255 24.55 -17.32 -21.54
C THR A 255 26.04 -17.21 -21.83
N SER A 256 26.60 -18.35 -22.24
CA SER A 256 27.97 -18.62 -22.69
C SER A 256 29.07 -18.67 -21.62
N GLY A 257 29.29 -19.89 -21.11
CA GLY A 257 30.57 -20.33 -20.56
C GLY A 257 31.00 -21.60 -21.31
N VAL A 258 31.61 -21.40 -22.47
CA VAL A 258 32.43 -22.40 -23.16
C VAL A 258 33.49 -22.91 -22.17
N ARG A 259 33.61 -24.22 -21.97
CA ARG A 259 34.81 -24.79 -21.34
C ARG A 259 35.87 -24.98 -22.43
N PRO A 260 37.08 -24.43 -22.28
CA PRO A 260 38.23 -24.88 -23.05
C PRO A 260 38.88 -26.08 -22.34
N GLY A 261 39.34 -27.06 -23.14
CA GLY A 261 40.21 -28.17 -22.69
C GLY A 261 39.48 -29.40 -22.20
#